data_AF-A0A381IAC7-F1
#
_entry.id   AF-A0A381IAC7-F1
#
_cell.length_a   1.000
_cell.length_b   1.000
_cell.length_c   1.000
_cell.angle_alpha   90.00
_cell.angle_beta   90.00
_cell.angle_gamma   90.00
#
_symmetry.space_group_name_H-M   'P 1'
#
loop_
_entity.id
_entity.type
_entity.pdbx_description
1 polymer ?
#
loop_
_entity_poly.entity_id
_entity_poly.type
_entity_poly.pdbx_seq_one_letter_code
_entity_poly.pdbx_strand_id
1 'polypeptide(L)' 'MADEKFVMSFSGGKDSILALNRMLKKGYKPVALLTTISEEHGKSWTHNLEYNMLKQVSSNHRITFISC' A
#
# COMPACT_ATOMS: atom_id res chain seq x y z
N MET A 1 -2.06 -21.48 9.85
CA MET A 1 -2.20 -21.35 8.38
C MET A 1 -2.31 -19.87 8.08
N ALA A 2 -1.43 -19.31 7.26
CA ALA A 2 -1.49 -17.89 6.90
C ALA A 2 -2.55 -17.69 5.81
N ASP A 3 -3.78 -17.44 6.25
CA ASP A 3 -4.90 -16.97 5.41
C ASP A 3 -5.53 -15.70 6.05
N GLU A 4 -4.82 -15.11 7.01
CA GLU A 4 -5.24 -13.93 7.73
C GLU A 4 -5.15 -12.70 6.82
N LYS A 5 -6.23 -11.93 6.85
CA LYS A 5 -6.41 -10.69 6.11
C LYS A 5 -5.83 -9.53 6.91
N PHE A 6 -5.10 -8.64 6.25
CA PHE A 6 -4.55 -7.46 6.91
C PHE A 6 -4.74 -6.17 6.11
N VAL A 7 -4.71 -5.06 6.84
CA VAL A 7 -4.59 -3.71 6.29
C VAL A 7 -3.24 -3.16 6.71
N MET A 8 -2.53 -2.51 5.80
CA MET A 8 -1.19 -1.99 6.05
C MET A 8 -1.12 -0.50 5.76
N SER A 9 -0.53 0.25 6.70
CA SER A 9 -0.08 1.62 6.43
C SER A 9 1.06 1.59 5.41
N PHE A 10 0.85 2.21 4.26
CA PHE A 10 1.71 2.16 3.10
C PHE A 10 2.10 3.58 2.67
N SER A 11 3.36 3.92 2.92
CA SER A 11 3.96 5.19 2.48
C SER A 11 4.55 5.10 1.06
N GLY A 12 4.71 3.89 0.53
CA GLY A 12 5.43 3.55 -0.70
C GLY A 12 6.94 3.74 -0.64
N GLY A 13 7.50 4.08 0.52
CA GLY A 13 8.93 3.98 0.77
C GLY A 13 9.43 2.53 0.74
N LYS A 14 10.76 2.34 0.62
CA LYS A 14 11.39 1.02 0.51
C LYS A 14 11.04 0.10 1.68
N ASP A 15 10.93 0.65 2.88
CA ASP A 15 10.59 -0.11 4.09
C ASP A 15 9.14 -0.62 4.06
N SER A 16 8.20 0.19 3.56
CA SER A 16 6.80 -0.22 3.41
C SER A 16 6.65 -1.31 2.34
N ILE A 17 7.42 -1.24 1.26
CA ILE A 17 7.48 -2.30 0.24
C ILE A 17 8.08 -3.59 0.82
N LEU A 18 9.16 -3.47 1.59
CA LEU A 18 9.81 -4.62 2.23
C LEU A 18 8.88 -5.31 3.25
N ALA A 19 8.16 -4.54 4.06
CA ALA A 19 7.19 -5.07 5.01
C ALA A 19 6.02 -5.76 4.29
N LEU A 20 5.47 -5.16 3.23
CA LEU A 20 4.45 -5.81 2.39
C LEU A 20 4.96 -7.13 1.80
N ASN A 21 6.17 -7.14 1.23
CA ASN A 21 6.79 -8.33 0.65
C ASN A 21 7.00 -9.44 1.69
N ARG A 22 7.39 -9.08 2.92
CA ARG A 22 7.53 -10.05 4.03
C ARG A 22 6.19 -10.68 4.41
N MET A 23 5.10 -9.90 4.44
CA MET A 23 3.76 -10.42 4.74
C MET A 23 3.25 -11.33 3.63
N LEU A 24 3.44 -10.95 2.37
CA LEU A 24 3.08 -11.78 1.21
C LEU A 24 3.84 -13.11 1.19
N LYS A 25 5.16 -13.09 1.44
CA LYS A 25 5.98 -14.31 1.52
C LYS A 25 5.58 -15.24 2.65
N LYS A 26 5.02 -14.70 3.73
CA LYS A 26 4.48 -15.49 4.85
C LYS A 26 3.08 -16.05 4.56
N GLY A 27 2.45 -15.71 3.42
CA GLY A 27 1.13 -16.20 3.00
C GLY A 27 -0.05 -15.31 3.40
N TYR A 28 0.18 -14.16 4.05
CA TYR A 28 -0.90 -13.26 4.43
C TYR A 28 -1.51 -12.56 3.21
N LYS A 29 -2.81 -12.25 3.29
CA LYS A 29 -3.55 -11.61 2.20
C LYS A 29 -3.84 -10.15 2.53
N PRO A 30 -3.16 -9.17 1.87
CA PRO A 30 -3.51 -7.77 2.04
C PRO A 30 -4.90 -7.51 1.46
N VAL A 31 -5.77 -6.88 2.24
CA VAL A 31 -7.11 -6.46 1.79
C VAL A 31 -7.11 -4.99 1.38
N ALA A 32 -6.37 -4.16 2.12
CA ALA A 32 -6.20 -2.76 1.78
C ALA A 32 -4.82 -2.21 2.13
N LEU A 33 -4.37 -1.24 1.35
CA LEU A 33 -3.25 -0.36 1.69
C LEU A 33 -3.82 1.00 2.09
N LEU A 34 -3.47 1.45 3.29
CA LEU A 34 -3.85 2.75 3.83
C LEU A 34 -2.70 3.73 3.62
N THR A 35 -2.91 4.82 2.89
CA THR A 35 -1.93 5.90 2.78
C THR A 35 -2.55 7.21 3.23
N THR A 36 -1.71 8.12 3.71
CA THR A 36 -2.11 9.52 3.93
C THR A 36 -1.60 10.35 2.76
N ILE A 37 -2.51 11.02 2.06
CA ILE A 37 -2.18 11.97 0.98
C ILE A 37 -2.35 13.38 1.54
N SER A 38 -1.43 14.32 1.27
CA SER A 38 -1.71 15.71 1.63
C SER A 38 -2.61 16.34 0.57
N GLU A 39 -3.71 16.96 1.00
CA GLU A 39 -4.69 17.61 0.12
C GLU A 39 -4.10 18.76 -0.70
N GLU A 40 -2.97 19.33 -0.24
CA GLU A 40 -2.39 20.56 -0.81
C GLU A 40 -1.70 20.35 -2.17
N HIS A 41 -1.34 19.13 -2.54
CA HIS A 41 -0.58 18.88 -3.77
C HIS A 41 -1.01 17.67 -4.61
N GLY A 42 -2.06 16.93 -4.25
CA GLY A 42 -2.43 15.69 -4.97
C GLY A 42 -1.28 14.67 -5.01
N LYS A 43 -0.38 14.72 -4.03
CA LYS A 43 0.85 13.94 -3.93
C LYS A 43 1.04 13.45 -2.50
N SER A 44 1.44 12.19 -2.33
CA SER A 44 1.72 11.63 -1.01
C SER A 44 2.94 12.31 -0.39
N TRP A 45 2.87 12.53 0.94
CA TRP A 45 3.93 13.21 1.70
C TRP A 45 5.26 12.44 1.72
N THR A 46 5.23 11.14 1.40
CA THR A 46 6.40 10.27 1.34
C THR A 46 6.79 9.96 -0.10
N HIS A 47 7.95 10.50 -0.50
CA HIS A 47 8.69 10.16 -1.73
C HIS A 47 8.07 10.53 -3.08
N ASN A 48 7.14 11.49 -3.18
CA ASN A 48 6.65 11.98 -4.47
C ASN A 48 6.13 10.82 -5.35
N LEU A 49 5.57 9.79 -4.70
CA LEU A 49 4.99 8.64 -5.37
C LEU A 49 3.71 9.10 -6.04
N GLU A 50 3.71 9.02 -7.37
CA GLU A 50 2.50 9.31 -8.11
C GLU A 50 1.39 8.38 -7.65
N TYR A 51 0.26 8.97 -7.29
CA TYR A 51 -1.00 8.28 -7.03
C TYR A 51 -1.32 7.22 -8.08
N ASN A 52 -0.91 7.47 -9.34
CA ASN A 52 -1.03 6.54 -10.46
C ASN A 52 -0.29 5.21 -10.22
N MET A 53 0.91 5.23 -9.61
CA MET A 53 1.67 4.03 -9.30
C MET A 53 1.01 3.21 -8.20
N LEU A 54 0.46 3.89 -7.17
CA LEU A 54 -0.28 3.25 -6.08
C LEU A 54 -1.55 2.58 -6.61
N LYS A 55 -2.26 3.25 -7.53
CA LYS A 55 -3.42 2.72 -8.24
C LYS A 55 -3.08 1.55 -9.17
N GLN A 56 -1.91 1.55 -9.80
CA GLN A 56 -1.44 0.41 -10.60
C GLN A 56 -1.12 -0.81 -9.73
N VAL A 57 -0.46 -0.62 -8.59
CA VAL A 57 -0.17 -1.71 -7.63
C VAL A 57 -1.47 -2.30 -7.09
N SER A 58 -2.44 -1.44 -6.74
CA SER A 58 -3.75 -1.84 -6.25
C SER A 58 -4.55 -2.61 -7.31
N SER A 59 -4.55 -2.14 -8.56
CA SER A 59 -5.23 -2.79 -9.70
C SER A 59 -4.62 -4.15 -10.04
N ASN A 60 -3.29 -4.27 -10.05
CA ASN A 60 -2.62 -5.53 -10.39
C ASN A 60 -2.78 -6.61 -9.31
N HIS A 61 -2.94 -6.20 -8.05
CA HIS A 61 -3.07 -7.14 -6.93
C HIS A 61 -4.49 -7.28 -6.38
N ARG A 62 -5.49 -6.60 -6.97
CA ARG A 62 -6.88 -6.52 -6.46
C ARG A 62 -6.96 -6.08 -5.00
N ILE A 63 -6.07 -5.17 -4.59
CA ILE A 63 -6.01 -4.64 -3.22
C ILE A 63 -6.74 -3.30 -3.22
N THR A 64 -7.58 -3.05 -2.21
CA THR A 64 -8.25 -1.75 -2.06
C THR A 64 -7.26 -0.69 -1.60
N PHE A 65 -7.27 0.49 -2.22
CA PHE A 65 -6.48 1.62 -1.78
C PHE A 65 -7.36 2.57 -0.96
N ILE A 66 -6.96 2.85 0.27
CA ILE A 66 -7.66 3.80 1.15
C ILE A 66 -6.73 5.00 1.32
N SER A 67 -7.13 6.14 0.75
CA SER A 67 -6.49 7.43 1.00
C SER A 67 -7.26 8.17 2.09
N CYS A 68 -6.56 8.60 3.13
CA CYS A 68 -7.06 9.51 4.16
C CYS A 68 -6.30 10.83 4.10
#